data_AF-A0A069A479-F1
#
_entry.id   AF-A0A069A479-F1
#
_cell.length_a   1.000
_cell.length_b   1.000
_cell.length_c   1.000
_cell.angle_alpha   90.00
_cell.angle_beta   90.00
_cell.angle_gamma   90.00
#
_symmetry.space_group_name_H-M   'P 1'
#
loop_
_entity.id
_entity.type
_entity.pdbx_description
1 polymer ?
#
loop_
_entity_poly.entity_id
_entity_poly.type
_entity_poly.pdbx_seq_one_letter_code
_entity_poly.pdbx_strand_id
1 'polypeptide(L)'
;MYGENPYNSYKQNAVFMASKEQLLLMLVDGAVKYTKIARAAILDKNTQKAHRELVRVQDIFTELMVTLDQNAGQWAKDMYKVYDFVRYELSRANIRKDIQVIDNVLPVIEQIKDTWHEADKKSKEERSRYK
;
A
#
# COMPACT_ATOMS: atom_id res chain seq x y z
N MET A 1 -20.11 19.88 -20.59
CA MET A 1 -20.30 18.96 -19.45
C MET A 1 -19.44 17.74 -19.70
N TYR A 2 -18.37 17.55 -18.94
CA TYR A 2 -17.56 16.33 -19.02
C TYR A 2 -18.37 15.20 -18.37
N GLY A 3 -18.85 14.25 -19.18
CA GLY A 3 -19.55 13.08 -18.67
C GLY A 3 -18.66 12.33 -17.68
N GLU A 4 -19.20 12.04 -16.50
CA GLU A 4 -18.54 11.18 -15.51
C GLU A 4 -18.13 9.87 -16.19
N ASN A 5 -16.84 9.57 -16.15
CA ASN A 5 -16.32 8.33 -16.71
C ASN A 5 -16.91 7.16 -15.90
N PRO A 6 -17.74 6.27 -16.48
CA PRO A 6 -18.42 5.20 -15.74
C PRO A 6 -17.45 4.37 -14.91
N TYR A 7 -16.23 4.15 -15.42
CA TYR A 7 -15.17 3.42 -14.72
C TYR A 7 -14.70 4.07 -13.42
N ASN A 8 -14.71 5.41 -13.35
CA ASN A 8 -14.42 6.13 -12.11
C ASN A 8 -15.57 5.98 -11.10
N SER A 9 -16.82 6.05 -11.56
CA SER A 9 -18.00 5.83 -10.70
C SER A 9 -18.02 4.40 -10.12
N TYR A 10 -17.65 3.38 -10.91
CA TYR A 10 -17.51 2.00 -10.41
C TYR A 10 -16.43 1.87 -9.32
N LYS A 11 -15.26 2.49 -9.51
CA LYS A 11 -14.19 2.45 -8.50
C LYS A 11 -14.58 3.17 -7.22
N GLN A 12 -15.24 4.33 -7.32
CA GLN A 12 -15.73 5.07 -6.16
C GLN A 12 -16.77 4.25 -5.40
N ASN A 13 -17.75 3.68 -6.10
CA ASN A 13 -18.77 2.82 -5.49
C ASN A 13 -18.17 1.59 -4.80
N ALA A 14 -17.16 0.97 -5.40
CA ALA A 14 -16.45 -0.14 -4.78
C ALA A 14 -15.76 0.25 -3.47
N VAL A 15 -15.19 1.47 -3.38
CA VAL A 15 -14.61 2.00 -2.13
C VAL A 15 -15.68 2.29 -1.09
N PHE A 16 -16.79 2.92 -1.47
CA PHE A 16 -17.87 3.28 -0.54
C PHE A 16 -18.56 2.07 0.10
N MET A 17 -18.59 0.94 -0.60
CA MET A 17 -19.21 -0.30 -0.11
C MET A 17 -18.20 -1.27 0.53
N ALA A 18 -16.90 -0.95 0.53
CA ALA A 18 -15.87 -1.83 1.05
C ALA A 18 -15.89 -1.90 2.59
N SER A 19 -15.70 -3.10 3.14
CA SER A 19 -15.42 -3.29 4.56
C SER A 19 -14.04 -2.71 4.92
N LYS A 20 -13.77 -2.51 6.22
CA LYS A 20 -12.46 -2.03 6.69
C LYS A 20 -11.33 -2.96 6.26
N GLU A 21 -11.56 -4.26 6.29
CA GLU A 21 -10.60 -5.28 5.84
C GLU A 21 -10.36 -5.16 4.33
N GLN A 22 -11.41 -4.95 3.53
CA GLN A 22 -11.26 -4.74 2.08
C GLN A 22 -10.49 -3.45 1.77
N LEU A 23 -10.74 -2.36 2.49
CA LEU A 23 -9.97 -1.12 2.34
C LEU A 23 -8.48 -1.31 2.65
N LEU A 24 -8.16 -2.06 3.71
CA LEU A 24 -6.79 -2.44 4.04
C LEU A 24 -6.12 -3.22 2.90
N LEU A 25 -6.78 -4.25 2.36
CA LEU A 25 -6.26 -5.03 1.23
C LEU A 25 -6.05 -4.16 -0.01
N MET A 26 -6.98 -3.26 -0.32
CA MET A 26 -6.86 -2.31 -1.43
C MET A 26 -5.67 -1.35 -1.27
N LEU A 27 -5.37 -0.91 -0.03
CA LEU A 27 -4.22 -0.07 0.27
C LEU A 27 -2.90 -0.82 -0.01
N VAL A 28 -2.75 -2.04 0.52
CA VAL A 28 -1.50 -2.81 0.33
C VAL A 28 -1.31 -3.30 -1.12
N ASP A 29 -2.39 -3.64 -1.82
CA ASP A 29 -2.37 -3.93 -3.25
C ASP A 29 -1.97 -2.69 -4.06
N GLY A 30 -2.53 -1.53 -3.67
CA GLY A 30 -2.18 -0.22 -4.20
C GLY A 30 -0.69 0.08 -4.01
N ALA A 31 -0.15 -0.13 -2.82
CA ALA A 31 1.26 0.13 -2.51
C ALA A 31 2.21 -0.62 -3.45
N VAL A 32 1.99 -1.92 -3.67
CA VAL A 32 2.79 -2.71 -4.63
C VAL A 32 2.65 -2.16 -6.05
N LYS A 33 1.41 -1.92 -6.49
CA LYS A 33 1.13 -1.42 -7.84
C LYS A 33 1.81 -0.08 -8.10
N TYR A 34 1.63 0.90 -7.22
CA TYR A 34 2.16 2.25 -7.42
C TYR A 34 3.67 2.28 -7.27
N THR A 35 4.27 1.42 -6.43
CA THR A 35 5.74 1.25 -6.40
C THR A 35 6.29 0.73 -7.73
N LYS A 36 5.64 -0.27 -8.35
CA LYS A 36 6.02 -0.78 -9.68
C LYS A 36 5.88 0.29 -10.77
N ILE A 37 4.84 1.11 -10.72
CA ILE A 37 4.66 2.23 -11.66
C ILE A 37 5.74 3.30 -11.44
N ALA A 38 6.06 3.64 -10.19
CA ALA A 38 7.14 4.56 -9.87
C ALA A 38 8.48 4.08 -10.41
N ARG A 39 8.79 2.80 -10.21
CA ARG A 39 9.99 2.15 -10.74
C ARG A 39 10.11 2.32 -12.26
N ALA A 40 9.05 1.97 -12.99
CA ALA A 40 9.02 2.13 -14.45
C ALA A 40 9.19 3.60 -14.86
N ALA A 41 8.54 4.53 -14.15
CA ALA A 41 8.68 5.95 -14.43
C ALA A 41 10.10 6.48 -14.20
N ILE A 42 10.86 5.94 -13.24
CA ILE A 42 12.29 6.28 -13.07
C ILE A 42 13.11 5.79 -14.27
N LEU A 43 12.89 4.54 -14.72
CA LEU A 43 13.56 3.99 -15.91
C LEU A 43 13.28 4.82 -17.17
N ASP A 44 12.04 5.26 -17.32
CA ASP A 44 11.59 6.12 -18.43
C ASP A 44 12.02 7.59 -18.27
N LYS A 45 12.78 7.93 -17.22
CA LYS A 45 13.18 9.31 -16.85
C LYS A 45 12.00 10.27 -16.65
N ASN A 46 10.80 9.75 -16.41
CA ASN A 46 9.61 10.52 -16.08
C ASN A 46 9.57 10.83 -14.58
N THR A 47 10.36 11.83 -14.17
CA THR A 47 10.57 12.19 -12.77
C THR A 47 9.29 12.67 -12.06
N GLN A 48 8.39 13.36 -12.78
CA GLN A 48 7.11 13.84 -12.26
C GLN A 48 6.16 12.68 -11.94
N LYS A 49 6.05 11.70 -12.84
CA LYS A 49 5.25 10.50 -12.61
C LYS A 49 5.85 9.67 -11.47
N ALA A 50 7.16 9.46 -11.47
CA ALA A 50 7.84 8.76 -10.39
C ALA A 50 7.58 9.43 -9.03
N HIS A 51 7.69 10.76 -8.95
CA HIS A 51 7.41 11.50 -7.72
C HIS A 51 5.97 11.30 -7.24
N ARG A 52 5.00 11.47 -8.13
CA ARG A 52 3.57 11.33 -7.80
C ARG A 52 3.25 9.95 -7.22
N GLU A 53 3.73 8.89 -7.86
CA GLU A 53 3.45 7.53 -7.39
C GLU A 53 4.21 7.20 -6.10
N LEU A 54 5.44 7.69 -5.91
CA LEU A 54 6.18 7.49 -4.67
C LEU A 54 5.56 8.23 -3.48
N VAL A 55 5.07 9.47 -3.68
CA VAL A 55 4.32 10.20 -2.65
C VAL A 55 3.06 9.43 -2.30
N ARG A 56 2.31 8.97 -3.31
CA ARG A 56 1.12 8.16 -3.08
C ARG A 56 1.38 6.91 -2.24
N VAL A 57 2.50 6.22 -2.45
CA VAL A 57 2.86 5.04 -1.64
C VAL A 57 3.24 5.46 -0.23
N GLN A 58 3.96 6.57 -0.06
CA GLN A 58 4.29 7.12 1.27
C GLN A 58 3.02 7.51 2.05
N ASP A 59 2.00 8.06 1.39
CA ASP A 59 0.71 8.38 2.00
C ASP A 59 0.00 7.11 2.47
N ILE A 60 0.03 6.03 1.67
CA ILE A 60 -0.53 4.72 2.07
C ILE A 60 0.16 4.21 3.35
N PHE A 61 1.49 4.21 3.39
CA PHE A 61 2.19 3.75 4.60
C PHE A 61 1.96 4.64 5.81
N THR A 62 1.81 5.95 5.59
CA THR A 62 1.44 6.89 6.66
C THR A 62 0.05 6.55 7.22
N GLU A 63 -0.92 6.27 6.36
CA GLU A 63 -2.26 5.86 6.79
C GLU A 63 -2.23 4.54 7.57
N LEU A 64 -1.48 3.54 7.08
CA LEU A 64 -1.30 2.26 7.78
C LEU A 64 -0.63 2.45 9.15
N MET A 65 0.31 3.38 9.28
CA MET A 65 0.95 3.71 10.57
C MET A 65 -0.01 4.40 11.54
N VAL A 66 -0.82 5.34 11.05
CA VAL A 66 -1.78 6.11 11.87
C VAL A 66 -2.93 5.23 12.36
N THR A 67 -3.36 4.28 11.54
CA THR A 67 -4.52 3.42 11.84
C THR A 67 -4.17 2.12 12.57
N LEU A 68 -2.88 1.77 12.69
CA LEU A 68 -2.44 0.58 13.38
C LEU A 68 -2.55 0.75 14.91
N ASP A 69 -3.35 -0.11 15.55
CA ASP A 69 -3.40 -0.19 17.01
C ASP A 69 -2.11 -0.83 17.57
N GLN A 70 -1.18 0.01 18.01
CA GLN A 70 0.09 -0.42 18.60
C GLN A 70 -0.05 -1.06 19.99
N ASN A 71 -1.24 -1.04 20.59
CA ASN A 71 -1.52 -1.75 21.85
C ASN A 71 -1.90 -3.22 21.62
N ALA A 72 -2.15 -3.64 20.37
CA ALA A 72 -2.52 -5.00 20.02
C ALA A 72 -1.40 -6.05 20.24
N GLY A 73 -0.21 -5.61 20.65
CA GLY A 73 0.89 -6.45 21.07
C GLY A 73 2.22 -6.09 20.41
N GLN A 74 3.25 -6.90 20.67
CA GLN A 74 4.60 -6.67 20.14
C GLN A 74 4.64 -6.69 18.61
N TRP A 75 3.85 -7.57 17.98
CA TRP A 75 3.74 -7.65 16.52
C TRP A 75 3.31 -6.32 15.88
N ALA A 76 2.43 -5.56 16.52
CA ALA A 76 1.94 -4.29 15.99
C ALA A 76 3.04 -3.22 16.04
N LYS A 77 3.82 -3.17 17.13
CA LYS A 77 4.97 -2.28 17.25
C LYS A 77 6.06 -2.60 16.22
N ASP A 78 6.28 -3.89 15.95
CA ASP A 78 7.27 -4.29 14.95
C ASP A 78 6.78 -4.01 13.52
N MET A 79 5.50 -4.23 13.24
CA MET A 79 4.88 -3.85 11.97
C MET A 79 4.95 -2.34 11.74
N TYR A 80 4.72 -1.52 12.77
CA TYR A 80 4.88 -0.05 12.67
C TYR A 80 6.29 0.33 12.21
N LYS A 81 7.34 -0.29 12.78
CA LYS A 81 8.73 -0.03 12.37
C LYS A 81 9.00 -0.42 10.92
N VAL A 82 8.42 -1.53 10.47
CA VAL A 82 8.52 -1.96 9.07
C VAL A 82 7.87 -0.94 8.15
N TYR A 83 6.68 -0.42 8.50
CA TYR A 83 6.02 0.62 7.72
C TYR A 83 6.83 1.92 7.67
N ASP A 84 7.40 2.35 8.80
CA ASP A 84 8.23 3.56 8.85
C ASP A 84 9.49 3.41 8.01
N PHE A 85 10.15 2.24 8.07
CA PHE A 85 11.30 1.91 7.22
C PHE A 85 10.95 2.02 5.73
N VAL A 86 9.85 1.41 5.30
CA VAL A 86 9.42 1.47 3.90
C VAL A 86 9.15 2.91 3.47
N ARG A 87 8.39 3.66 4.27
CA ARG A 87 8.07 5.08 4.01
C ARG A 87 9.34 5.92 3.86
N TYR A 88 10.32 5.72 4.75
CA TYR A 88 11.59 6.42 4.73
C TYR A 88 12.42 6.08 3.48
N GLU A 89 12.56 4.81 3.13
CA GLU A 89 13.30 4.40 1.93
C GLU A 89 12.65 4.93 0.64
N LEU A 90 11.32 4.91 0.55
CA LEU A 90 10.60 5.48 -0.60
C LEU A 90 10.79 7.01 -0.69
N SER A 91 10.89 7.71 0.43
CA SER A 91 11.24 9.14 0.45
C SER A 91 12.64 9.39 -0.12
N ARG A 92 13.62 8.58 0.30
CA ARG A 92 14.99 8.64 -0.24
C ARG A 92 15.04 8.34 -1.74
N ALA A 93 14.34 7.28 -2.18
CA ALA A 93 14.20 6.94 -3.59
C ALA A 93 13.55 8.08 -4.37
N ASN A 94 12.58 8.79 -3.79
CA ASN A 94 11.91 9.91 -4.43
C ASN A 94 12.84 11.10 -4.66
N ILE A 95 13.65 11.45 -3.67
CA ILE A 95 14.60 12.57 -3.79
C ILE A 95 15.69 12.27 -4.82
N ARG A 96 16.27 11.07 -4.77
CA ARG A 96 17.44 10.70 -5.58
C ARG A 96 17.09 10.06 -6.93
N LYS A 97 15.82 9.65 -7.12
CA LYS A 97 15.38 8.75 -8.20
C LYS A 97 16.24 7.48 -8.26
N ASP A 98 16.58 6.97 -7.09
CA ASP A 98 17.42 5.79 -6.94
C ASP A 98 16.57 4.52 -7.10
N ILE A 99 16.76 3.84 -8.24
CA ILE A 99 16.03 2.60 -8.55
C ILE A 99 16.46 1.44 -7.65
N GLN A 100 17.71 1.41 -7.16
CA GLN A 100 18.18 0.31 -6.32
C GLN A 100 17.44 0.31 -4.98
N VAL A 101 17.13 1.50 -4.45
CA VAL A 101 16.30 1.63 -3.25
C VAL A 101 14.89 1.06 -3.49
N ILE A 102 14.29 1.33 -4.65
CA ILE A 102 12.98 0.76 -5.01
C ILE A 102 13.07 -0.77 -5.13
N ASP A 103 14.11 -1.29 -5.76
CA ASP A 103 14.29 -2.73 -6.00
C ASP A 103 14.49 -3.50 -4.69
N ASN A 104 15.12 -2.87 -3.69
CA ASN A 104 15.29 -3.46 -2.37
C ASN A 104 14.03 -3.39 -1.51
N VAL A 105 13.25 -2.30 -1.60
CA VAL A 105 12.06 -2.12 -0.74
C VAL A 105 10.81 -2.80 -1.31
N LEU A 106 10.71 -2.96 -2.63
CA LEU A 106 9.53 -3.56 -3.28
C LEU A 106 9.21 -4.97 -2.75
N PRO A 107 10.16 -5.89 -2.59
CA PRO A 107 9.89 -7.20 -1.99
C PRO A 107 9.31 -7.12 -0.57
N VAL A 108 9.72 -6.13 0.23
CA VAL A 108 9.18 -5.89 1.57
C VAL A 108 7.71 -5.45 1.49
N ILE A 109 7.38 -4.57 0.54
CA ILE A 109 6.00 -4.12 0.29
C ILE A 109 5.13 -5.30 -0.18
N GLU A 110 5.66 -6.16 -1.04
CA GLU A 110 4.98 -7.38 -1.49
C GLU A 110 4.72 -8.35 -0.32
N GLN A 111 5.69 -8.53 0.57
CA GLN A 111 5.53 -9.36 1.76
C GLN A 111 4.49 -8.80 2.74
N ILE A 112 4.42 -7.48 2.93
CA ILE A 112 3.39 -6.82 3.74
C ILE A 112 2.01 -7.09 3.15
N LYS A 113 1.85 -6.92 1.83
CA LYS A 113 0.61 -7.24 1.11
C LYS A 113 0.21 -8.69 1.36
N ASP A 114 1.11 -9.63 1.12
CA ASP A 114 0.83 -11.07 1.30
C ASP A 114 0.43 -11.40 2.73
N THR A 115 1.09 -10.80 3.72
CA THR A 115 0.78 -10.98 5.15
C THR A 115 -0.67 -10.59 5.47
N TRP A 116 -1.14 -9.44 4.97
CA TRP A 116 -2.52 -8.98 5.22
C TRP A 116 -3.57 -9.80 4.48
N HIS A 117 -3.28 -10.24 3.25
CA HIS A 117 -4.15 -11.17 2.53
C HIS A 117 -4.27 -12.51 3.26
N GLU A 118 -3.17 -13.04 3.79
CA GLU A 118 -3.19 -14.27 4.58
C GLU A 118 -3.97 -14.11 5.89
N ALA A 119 -3.79 -12.97 6.58
CA ALA A 119 -4.53 -12.66 7.81
C ALA A 119 -6.05 -12.57 7.57
N ASP A 120 -6.47 -11.89 6.49
CA ASP A 120 -7.89 -11.82 6.12
C ASP A 120 -8.47 -13.21 5.82
N LYS A 121 -7.75 -14.02 5.03
CA LYS A 121 -8.13 -15.40 4.73
C LYS A 121 -8.31 -16.23 6.00
N LYS A 122 -7.33 -16.21 6.90
CA LYS A 122 -7.39 -16.93 8.19
C LYS A 122 -8.58 -16.48 9.03
N SER A 123 -8.85 -15.17 9.12
CA SER A 123 -9.98 -14.67 9.92
C SER A 123 -11.36 -15.06 9.32
N LYS A 124 -11.46 -15.19 7.99
CA LYS A 124 -12.69 -15.67 7.32
C LYS A 124 -12.92 -17.16 7.53
N GLU A 125 -11.85 -17.96 7.48
CA GLU A 125 -11.90 -19.39 7.79
C GLU A 125 -12.32 -19.62 9.24
N GLU A 126 -11.77 -18.86 10.17
CA GLU A 126 -12.13 -18.93 11.58
C GLU A 126 -13.60 -18.58 11.82
N ARG A 127 -14.09 -17.47 11.25
CA ARG A 127 -15.51 -17.10 11.31
C ARG A 127 -16.44 -18.15 10.73
N SER A 128 -16.01 -18.89 9.71
CA SER A 128 -16.81 -19.96 9.10
C SER A 128 -16.83 -21.24 9.95
N ARG A 129 -15.77 -21.51 10.72
CA ARG A 129 -15.70 -22.69 11.63
C ARG A 129 -16.63 -22.61 12.83
N TYR A 130 -17.03 -21.40 13.24
CA TYR A 130 -17.89 -21.15 14.39
C TYR A 130 -19.35 -20.80 14.01
N LYS A 131 -19.71 -20.96 12.73
CA LYS A 131 -21.09 -20.90 12.25
C LYS A 131 -21.63 -22.32 12.06
#